data_AF-A0A7Y9SNS8-F1
#
_entry.id   AF-A0A7Y9SNS8-F1
#
_cell.length_a   1.000
_cell.length_b   1.000
_cell.length_c   1.000
_cell.angle_alpha   90.00
_cell.angle_beta   90.00
_cell.angle_gamma   90.00
#
_symmetry.space_group_name_H-M   'P 1'
#
loop_
_entity.id
_entity.type
_entity.pdbx_description
1 polymer ?
#
loop_
_entity_poly.entity_id
_entity_poly.type
_entity_poly.pdbx_seq_one_letter_code
_entity_poly.pdbx_strand_id
1 'polypeptide(L)' 'MHRHDLTLDSAAAALGLSRRMLAYYRSGEKPVPRSIGLAMLGWEAEQAGFRFPAVA' A
#
# COMPACT_ATOMS: atom_id res chain seq x y z
N MET A 1 -0.12 8.30 0.92
CA MET A 1 -0.87 8.72 -0.29
C MET A 1 -0.49 10.11 -0.75
N HIS A 2 -0.53 11.14 0.10
CA HIS A 2 -0.12 12.50 -0.29
C HIS A 2 1.37 12.60 -0.71
N ARG A 3 2.25 11.79 -0.13
CA ARG A 3 3.69 11.78 -0.46
C ARG A 3 4.04 11.25 -1.86
N HIS A 4 3.13 10.52 -2.50
CA HIS A 4 3.40 9.82 -3.78
C HIS A 4 2.32 10.08 -4.84
N ASP A 5 1.46 11.08 -4.63
CA ASP A 5 0.32 11.43 -5.50
C ASP A 5 -0.53 10.24 -5.97
N LEU A 6 -0.65 9.20 -5.13
CA LEU A 6 -1.45 8.03 -5.45
C LEU A 6 -2.93 8.30 -5.21
N THR A 7 -3.72 8.04 -6.23
CA THR A 7 -5.18 7.88 -6.10
C THR A 7 -5.51 6.64 -5.25
N LEU A 8 -6.74 6.58 -4.73
CA LEU A 8 -7.21 5.39 -4.00
C LEU A 8 -7.19 4.14 -4.88
N ASP A 9 -7.51 4.25 -6.17
CA ASP A 9 -7.50 3.12 -7.09
C ASP A 9 -6.07 2.63 -7.38
N SER A 10 -5.13 3.53 -7.66
CA SER A 10 -3.74 3.16 -7.92
C SER A 10 -3.06 2.56 -6.69
N ALA A 11 -3.32 3.10 -5.51
CA ALA A 11 -2.78 2.54 -4.27
C ALA A 11 -3.42 1.18 -3.92
N ALA A 12 -4.71 1.00 -4.22
CA ALA A 12 -5.39 -0.28 -4.04
C ALA A 12 -4.81 -1.36 -4.96
N ALA A 13 -4.57 -1.02 -6.22
CA ALA A 13 -3.93 -1.90 -7.19
C ALA A 13 -2.49 -2.27 -6.77
N ALA A 14 -1.69 -1.29 -6.36
CA ALA A 14 -0.30 -1.49 -5.93
C ALA A 14 -0.20 -2.43 -4.71
N LEU A 15 -1.13 -2.31 -3.77
CA LEU A 15 -1.12 -3.09 -2.53
C LEU A 15 -1.95 -4.37 -2.60
N GLY A 16 -2.57 -4.69 -3.76
CA GLY A 16 -3.38 -5.89 -3.95
C GLY A 16 -4.64 -5.95 -3.08
N LEU A 17 -5.27 -4.81 -2.82
CA LEU A 17 -6.41 -4.71 -1.90
C LEU A 17 -7.60 -3.98 -2.53
N SER A 18 -8.80 -4.18 -1.98
CA SER A 18 -9.97 -3.47 -2.50
C SER A 18 -9.91 -1.98 -2.18
N ARG A 19 -10.38 -1.13 -3.11
CA ARG A 19 -10.52 0.32 -2.91
C ARG A 19 -11.31 0.65 -1.64
N ARG A 20 -12.36 -0.14 -1.33
CA ARG A 20 -13.17 0.03 -0.13
C ARG A 20 -12.35 -0.21 1.15
N MET A 21 -11.50 -1.24 1.17
CA MET A 21 -10.64 -1.51 2.33
C MET A 21 -9.65 -0.37 2.58
N LEU A 22 -9.09 0.17 1.49
CA LEU A 22 -8.18 1.30 1.58
C LEU A 22 -8.86 2.57 2.09
N ALA A 23 -10.13 2.78 1.70
CA ALA A 23 -10.93 3.88 2.20
C ALA A 23 -11.15 3.79 3.71
N TYR A 24 -11.44 2.59 4.26
CA TYR A 24 -11.57 2.38 5.71
C TYR A 24 -10.30 2.70 6.49
N TYR A 25 -9.13 2.35 5.93
CA TYR A 25 -7.84 2.69 6.53
C TYR A 25 -7.55 4.17 6.47
N ARG A 26 -7.90 4.83 5.36
CA ARG A 26 -7.69 6.26 5.18
C ARG A 26 -8.62 7.11 6.06
N SER A 27 -9.87 6.69 6.24
CA SER A 27 -10.84 7.39 7.09
C SER A 27 -10.61 7.16 8.59
N GLY A 28 -9.77 6.19 8.96
CA GLY A 28 -9.56 5.78 10.34
C GLY A 28 -10.68 4.91 10.92
N GLU A 29 -11.66 4.52 10.10
CA GLU A 29 -12.73 3.60 10.52
C GLU A 29 -12.19 2.22 10.91
N LYS A 30 -11.10 1.79 10.25
CA LYS A 30 -10.38 0.56 10.62
C LYS A 30 -8.91 0.84 10.86
N PRO A 31 -8.29 0.23 11.89
CA PRO A 31 -6.86 0.32 12.10
C PRO A 31 -6.12 -0.35 10.94
N VAL A 32 -4.98 0.22 10.57
CA VAL A 32 -4.11 -0.32 9.52
C VAL A 32 -3.37 -1.56 10.05
N PRO A 33 -3.56 -2.75 9.47
CA PRO A 33 -2.81 -3.93 9.87
C PRO A 33 -1.33 -3.78 9.59
N ARG A 34 -0.48 -4.44 10.39
CA ARG A 34 0.97 -4.44 10.20
C ARG A 34 1.38 -4.94 8.81
N SER A 35 0.67 -5.93 8.27
CA SER A 35 0.90 -6.45 6.91
C SER A 35 0.73 -5.37 5.83
N ILE A 36 -0.29 -4.51 5.97
CA ILE A 36 -0.54 -3.40 5.04
C ILE A 36 0.54 -2.33 5.20
N GLY A 37 0.96 -2.03 6.43
CA GLY A 37 2.08 -1.12 6.68
C GLY A 37 3.39 -1.62 6.03
N LEU A 38 3.68 -2.91 6.13
CA LEU A 38 4.83 -3.52 5.45
C LEU A 38 4.69 -3.51 3.93
N ALA A 39 3.50 -3.76 3.39
CA ALA A 39 3.26 -3.68 1.95
C ALA A 39 3.49 -2.26 1.41
N MET A 40 3.09 -1.21 2.15
CA MET A 40 3.37 0.18 1.78
C MET A 40 4.88 0.46 1.75
N LEU A 41 5.62 0.01 2.77
CA LEU A 41 7.08 0.17 2.81
C LEU A 41 7.78 -0.63 1.70
N GLY A 42 7.30 -1.85 1.41
CA GLY A 42 7.79 -2.66 0.31
C GLY A 42 7.59 -1.96 -1.02
N TRP A 43 6.39 -1.45 -1.28
CA TRP A 43 6.13 -0.68 -2.49
C TRP A 43 7.04 0.54 -2.62
N GLU A 44 7.24 1.31 -1.54
CA GLU A 44 8.18 2.45 -1.56
C GLU A 44 9.63 2.03 -1.89
N ALA A 45 10.07 0.88 -1.37
CA ALA A 45 11.39 0.34 -1.67
C ALA A 45 11.51 -0.08 -3.15
N GLU A 46 10.49 -0.72 -3.73
CA GLU A 46 10.47 -1.06 -5.16
C GLU A 46 10.57 0.18 -6.05
N GLN A 47 9.85 1.25 -5.70
CA GLN A 47 9.91 2.52 -6.41
C GLN A 47 11.29 3.21 -6.27
N ALA A 48 12.02 2.94 -5.19
CA ALA A 48 13.41 3.38 -4.99
C ALA A 48 14.44 2.50 -5.72
N GLY A 49 14.01 1.47 -6.46
CA GLY A 49 14.87 0.55 -7.19
C GLY A 49 15.32 -0.67 -6.40
N PHE A 50 14.79 -0.88 -5.19
CA PHE A 50 15.04 -2.10 -4.43
C PHE A 50 14.23 -3.26 -5.03
N ARG A 51 14.92 -4.30 -5.51
CA ARG A 51 14.26 -5.52 -5.96
C ARG A 51 14.24 -6.54 -4.83
N PHE A 52 13.05 -6.84 -4.32
CA PHE A 52 12.88 -7.97 -3.41
C PHE A 52 13.20 -9.27 -4.15
N PRO A 53 13.92 -10.22 -3.52
CA PRO A 53 14.04 -11.56 -4.05
C PRO A 53 12.63 -12.17 -4.15
N ALA A 54 12.36 -12.92 -5.22
CA ALA A 54 11.09 -13.62 -5.36
C ALA A 54 10.91 -14.53 -4.13
N VAL A 55 9.85 -14.30 -3.37
CA VAL A 55 9.44 -15.25 -2.33
C VAL A 55 8.77 -16.43 -3.05
N ALA A 56 9.40 -17.61 -2.91
CA ALA A 56 8.92 -18.86 -3.48
C ALA A 56 7.66 -19.36 -2.76
#